data_AF-A0A8J5MIN9-F1
#
_entry.id   AF-A0A8J5MIN9-F1
#
_cell.length_a   1.000
_cell.length_b   1.000
_cell.length_c   1.000
_cell.angle_alpha   90.00
_cell.angle_beta   90.00
_cell.angle_gamma   90.00
#
_symmetry.space_group_name_H-M   'P 1'
#
loop_
_entity.id
_entity.type
_entity.pdbx_description
1 polymer ?
#
loop_
_entity_poly.entity_id
_entity_poly.type
_entity_poly.pdbx_seq_one_letter_code
_entity_poly.pdbx_strand_id
1 'polypeptide(L)'
;MEPLPRNSATVVPSTFFYALGYYCDACFAARHPDFRLQHTWTPVKDTTNQEEEWIAHVTRHHLEQDAAELKLLLADTQVFLARSTPPKELVTPPPEDSTPQSTSTSIDFKKTYTTASRVYDTLQELLGQIHDQLEQKPPLTREEALAKIQSMWKIRKARKQLKVLVREVYTSFEDPTTGQTYYYNKYTKVTQWTKPAALGSEHLLDSHSKTQKKTKVVFASREEEERYAVSKLQAMARSHFARRNMRRLISSVYEKIWDASTQRFYYHNTKSKEVKWEKPRWVNDEDLQTPRTRFKQIQAGKVTQDDSGKKMKRNKARNEPLTPETAACMVQRAYRRKIGFQNLLKMCRAVYERIYDPEQGLYYYHNTRTKETTWDKPLLLRGAESDVFTPRTRQKKAREELLTPEKAARMVQRAFRRKKGFQNLLQMCRAVHERIYDPEQDMYYYHNTRTKETTWEKPPLLRGAESDVFTPRTRQKKLQSLISATASRKPLQRTEEEAATRLQGLYRAKKAKEELGTRLMLRFKQAFDPSSGQVYYVDILTQEVSWDPPALVRRAGVQIETFDE
;
A
#
# COMPACT_ATOMS: atom_id res chain seq x y z
N MET A 1 -48.46 -12.75 59.86
CA MET A 1 -47.74 -11.61 59.27
C MET A 1 -47.65 -11.86 57.77
N GLU A 2 -48.68 -11.42 57.06
CA GLU A 2 -48.70 -11.39 55.59
C GLU A 2 -48.36 -9.96 55.14
N PRO A 3 -47.48 -9.77 54.15
CA PRO A 3 -47.28 -8.46 53.55
C PRO A 3 -48.21 -8.25 52.33
N LEU A 4 -48.84 -7.08 52.38
CA LEU A 4 -49.73 -6.46 51.39
C LEU A 4 -49.03 -6.10 50.04
N PRO A 5 -49.81 -5.89 48.97
CA PRO A 5 -49.33 -5.83 47.58
C PRO A 5 -48.85 -4.44 47.14
N ARG A 6 -47.95 -4.41 46.15
CA ARG A 6 -47.49 -3.19 45.48
C ARG A 6 -48.37 -2.85 44.27
N ASN A 7 -49.02 -1.68 44.40
CA ASN A 7 -49.32 -0.64 43.41
C ASN A 7 -49.60 -1.01 41.94
N SER A 8 -50.84 -0.69 41.60
CA SER A 8 -51.49 -0.45 40.31
C SER A 8 -50.66 0.29 39.26
N ALA A 9 -50.62 -0.27 38.05
CA ALA A 9 -50.28 0.42 36.82
C ALA A 9 -51.52 1.15 36.27
N THR A 10 -51.36 2.46 36.03
CA THR A 10 -52.32 3.29 35.31
C THR A 10 -52.37 2.91 33.83
N VAL A 11 -53.57 2.58 33.36
CA VAL A 11 -53.92 2.33 31.96
C VAL A 11 -54.07 3.67 31.23
N VAL A 12 -53.41 3.83 30.08
CA VAL A 12 -53.68 4.87 29.08
C VAL A 12 -53.87 4.16 27.74
N PRO A 13 -54.91 4.49 26.95
CA PRO A 13 -55.36 3.65 25.83
C PRO A 13 -54.45 3.78 24.60
N SER A 14 -54.16 2.63 23.98
CA SER A 14 -53.38 2.52 22.76
C SER A 14 -54.23 2.81 21.52
N THR A 15 -54.16 4.03 21.01
CA THR A 15 -54.35 4.28 19.58
C THR A 15 -53.13 5.04 19.09
N PHE A 16 -52.65 4.68 17.90
CA PHE A 16 -51.32 4.96 17.32
C PHE A 16 -50.22 4.00 17.77
N PHE A 17 -50.01 2.93 16.98
CA PHE A 17 -48.70 2.49 16.47
C PHE A 17 -48.89 1.19 15.65
N TYR A 18 -49.35 1.32 14.40
CA TYR A 18 -49.08 0.32 13.37
C TYR A 18 -47.76 0.71 12.70
N ALA A 19 -46.65 -0.01 12.96
CA ALA A 19 -45.48 -0.12 12.07
C ALA A 19 -44.25 -0.85 12.66
N LEU A 20 -44.33 -1.59 13.77
CA LEU A 20 -43.20 -2.40 14.25
C LEU A 20 -43.72 -3.76 14.74
N GLY A 21 -43.38 -4.82 14.01
CA GLY A 21 -43.84 -6.20 14.22
C GLY A 21 -43.36 -6.82 15.53
N TYR A 22 -43.87 -6.34 16.66
CA TYR A 22 -43.73 -6.97 17.96
C TYR A 22 -45.07 -7.59 18.33
N TYR A 23 -45.20 -8.90 18.09
CA TYR A 23 -46.26 -9.69 18.71
C TYR A 23 -45.88 -9.88 20.19
N CYS A 24 -46.85 -9.76 21.11
CA CYS A 24 -46.62 -10.18 22.48
C CYS A 24 -46.47 -11.71 22.55
N ASP A 25 -45.73 -12.21 23.54
CA ASP A 25 -45.41 -13.66 23.68
C ASP A 25 -46.68 -14.53 23.75
N ALA A 26 -47.77 -14.00 24.30
CA ALA A 26 -49.07 -14.67 24.33
C ALA A 26 -49.66 -14.88 22.92
N CYS A 27 -49.54 -13.89 22.03
CA CYS A 27 -50.01 -13.98 20.64
C CYS A 27 -49.09 -14.89 19.79
N PHE A 28 -47.80 -14.97 20.12
CA PHE A 28 -46.86 -15.87 19.45
C PHE A 28 -47.11 -17.33 19.82
N ALA A 29 -47.31 -17.64 21.11
CA ALA A 29 -47.60 -18.98 21.60
C ALA A 29 -48.95 -19.53 21.07
N ALA A 30 -49.95 -18.67 20.90
CA ALA A 30 -51.24 -19.08 20.34
C ALA A 30 -51.17 -19.52 18.86
N ARG A 31 -50.23 -18.97 18.08
CA ARG A 31 -50.01 -19.37 16.67
C ARG A 31 -49.00 -20.51 16.51
N HIS A 32 -48.15 -20.72 17.49
CA HIS A 32 -47.11 -21.74 17.47
C HIS A 32 -47.15 -22.55 18.78
N PRO A 33 -48.11 -23.47 18.93
CA PRO A 33 -48.14 -24.34 20.10
C PRO A 33 -46.86 -25.18 20.19
N ASP A 34 -46.38 -25.41 21.41
CA ASP A 34 -45.10 -26.08 21.71
C ASP A 34 -45.00 -27.51 21.17
N PHE A 35 -46.11 -28.13 20.77
CA PHE A 35 -46.11 -29.42 20.08
C PHE A 35 -46.20 -29.22 18.56
N ARG A 36 -45.09 -29.48 17.87
CA ARG A 36 -45.02 -29.53 16.41
C ARG A 36 -45.51 -30.91 15.96
N LEU A 37 -46.69 -30.99 15.35
CA LEU A 37 -47.19 -32.21 14.69
C LEU A 37 -46.14 -32.75 13.72
N GLN A 38 -45.86 -34.06 13.76
CA GLN A 38 -44.91 -34.69 12.84
C GLN A 38 -45.46 -34.60 11.42
N HIS A 39 -44.81 -33.80 10.59
CA HIS A 39 -45.00 -33.78 9.15
C HIS A 39 -44.14 -34.89 8.54
N THR A 40 -44.80 -35.92 8.02
CA THR A 40 -44.16 -36.91 7.15
C THR A 40 -43.89 -36.25 5.81
N TRP A 41 -42.62 -35.89 5.58
CA TRP A 41 -42.16 -35.47 4.27
C TRP A 41 -41.99 -36.70 3.39
N THR A 42 -42.95 -36.97 2.52
CA THR A 42 -42.74 -37.81 1.35
C THR A 42 -41.91 -37.00 0.35
N PRO A 43 -40.65 -37.40 0.04
CA PRO A 43 -39.92 -36.75 -1.02
C PRO A 43 -40.67 -37.04 -2.32
N VAL A 44 -41.17 -35.98 -2.95
CA VAL A 44 -41.61 -36.05 -4.35
C VAL A 44 -40.37 -36.43 -5.14
N LYS A 45 -40.32 -37.67 -5.60
CA LYS A 45 -39.35 -38.06 -6.61
C LYS A 45 -39.83 -37.37 -7.89
N ASP A 46 -39.12 -36.32 -8.31
CA ASP A 46 -39.22 -35.80 -9.66
C ASP A 46 -38.73 -36.92 -10.60
N THR A 47 -39.66 -37.81 -10.96
CA THR A 47 -39.44 -38.79 -12.00
C THR A 47 -39.48 -38.01 -13.31
N THR A 48 -38.28 -37.76 -13.84
CA THR A 48 -37.92 -37.04 -15.07
C THR A 48 -37.63 -35.54 -14.91
N ASN A 49 -36.35 -35.17 -15.13
CA ASN A 49 -35.92 -33.79 -15.29
C ASN A 49 -36.56 -33.25 -16.57
N GLN A 50 -37.73 -32.61 -16.45
CA GLN A 50 -38.43 -31.97 -17.57
C GLN A 50 -37.50 -31.00 -18.33
N GLU A 51 -36.54 -30.38 -17.63
CA GLU A 51 -35.50 -29.54 -18.23
C GLU A 51 -34.56 -30.31 -19.16
N GLU A 52 -34.13 -31.53 -18.80
CA GLU A 52 -33.24 -32.34 -19.64
C GLU A 52 -33.97 -32.85 -20.88
N GLU A 53 -35.24 -33.25 -20.75
CA GLU A 53 -36.08 -33.65 -21.88
C GLU A 53 -36.38 -32.48 -22.82
N TRP A 54 -36.63 -31.29 -22.26
CA TRP A 54 -36.82 -30.07 -23.04
C TRP A 54 -35.53 -29.67 -23.78
N ILE A 55 -34.36 -29.71 -23.11
CA ILE A 55 -33.07 -29.45 -23.76
C ILE A 55 -32.80 -30.50 -24.86
N ALA A 56 -33.09 -31.78 -24.62
CA ALA A 56 -32.94 -32.85 -25.61
C ALA A 56 -33.90 -32.67 -26.80
N HIS A 57 -35.10 -32.15 -26.57
CA HIS A 57 -36.07 -31.84 -27.62
C HIS A 57 -35.63 -30.63 -28.46
N VAL A 58 -35.24 -29.53 -27.81
CA VAL A 58 -34.76 -28.31 -28.50
C VAL A 58 -33.50 -28.60 -29.31
N THR A 59 -32.56 -29.38 -28.77
CA THR A 59 -31.35 -29.78 -29.50
C THR A 59 -31.67 -30.66 -30.70
N ARG A 60 -32.62 -31.59 -30.60
CA ARG A 60 -33.08 -32.39 -31.74
C ARG A 60 -33.74 -31.53 -32.82
N HIS A 61 -34.59 -30.59 -32.43
CA HIS A 61 -35.27 -29.69 -33.36
C HIS A 61 -34.28 -28.79 -34.11
N HIS A 62 -33.26 -28.25 -33.42
CA HIS A 62 -32.19 -27.49 -34.08
C HIS A 62 -31.40 -28.35 -35.06
N LEU A 63 -31.03 -29.57 -34.68
CA LEU A 63 -30.34 -30.49 -35.61
C LEU A 63 -31.18 -30.84 -36.84
N GLU A 64 -32.50 -30.96 -36.68
CA GLU A 64 -33.43 -31.18 -37.79
C GLU A 64 -33.54 -29.96 -38.70
N GLN A 65 -33.56 -28.75 -38.14
CA GLN A 65 -33.50 -27.49 -38.91
C GLN A 65 -32.20 -27.37 -39.70
N ASP A 66 -31.05 -27.56 -39.05
CA ASP A 66 -29.73 -27.52 -39.69
C ASP A 66 -29.63 -28.56 -40.81
N ALA A 67 -30.16 -29.76 -40.60
CA ALA A 67 -30.19 -30.80 -41.62
C ALA A 67 -31.08 -30.44 -42.82
N ALA A 68 -32.19 -29.73 -42.59
CA ALA A 68 -33.06 -29.24 -43.66
C ALA A 68 -32.39 -28.12 -44.47
N GLU A 69 -31.71 -27.18 -43.81
CA GLU A 69 -30.94 -26.12 -44.46
C GLU A 69 -29.78 -26.70 -45.30
N LEU A 70 -29.06 -27.68 -44.77
CA LEU A 70 -27.99 -28.36 -45.52
C LEU A 70 -28.53 -29.11 -46.75
N LYS A 71 -29.74 -29.69 -46.67
CA LYS A 71 -30.38 -30.31 -47.84
C LYS A 71 -30.75 -29.28 -48.91
N LEU A 72 -31.26 -28.11 -48.51
CA LEU A 72 -31.55 -27.03 -49.45
C LEU A 72 -30.26 -26.52 -50.11
N LEU A 73 -29.20 -26.31 -49.34
CA LEU A 73 -27.89 -25.90 -49.89
C LEU A 73 -27.30 -26.97 -50.83
N LEU A 74 -27.49 -28.25 -50.53
CA LEU A 74 -27.09 -29.34 -51.44
C LEU A 74 -27.92 -29.33 -52.72
N ALA A 75 -29.22 -29.06 -52.64
CA ALA A 75 -30.06 -28.93 -53.84
C ALA A 75 -29.63 -27.72 -54.68
N ASP A 76 -29.39 -26.55 -54.06
CA ASP A 76 -28.95 -25.34 -54.74
C ASP A 76 -27.58 -25.52 -55.39
N THR A 77 -26.64 -26.19 -54.72
CA THR A 77 -25.32 -26.49 -55.29
C THR A 77 -25.42 -27.50 -56.45
N GLN A 78 -26.31 -28.49 -56.37
CA GLN A 78 -26.57 -29.41 -57.49
C GLN A 78 -27.22 -28.70 -58.68
N VAL A 79 -28.18 -27.79 -58.44
CA VAL A 79 -28.79 -26.96 -59.50
C VAL A 79 -27.76 -26.04 -60.12
N PHE A 80 -26.91 -25.40 -59.31
CA PHE A 80 -25.81 -24.57 -59.81
C PHE A 80 -24.85 -25.38 -60.69
N LEU A 81 -24.47 -26.59 -60.25
CA LEU A 81 -23.60 -27.47 -61.03
C LEU A 81 -24.25 -27.90 -62.35
N ALA A 82 -25.54 -28.26 -62.34
CA ALA A 82 -26.31 -28.57 -63.54
C ALA A 82 -26.47 -27.37 -64.49
N ARG A 83 -26.49 -26.14 -63.96
CA ARG A 83 -26.52 -24.90 -64.75
C ARG A 83 -25.16 -24.51 -65.31
N SER A 84 -24.08 -24.95 -64.65
CA SER A 84 -22.69 -24.68 -65.05
C SER A 84 -22.12 -25.68 -66.05
N THR A 85 -22.84 -26.76 -66.38
CA THR A 85 -22.47 -27.71 -67.44
C THR A 85 -23.07 -27.27 -68.78
N PRO A 86 -22.28 -26.72 -69.73
CA PRO A 86 -22.79 -26.34 -71.04
C PRO A 86 -23.08 -27.57 -71.92
N PRO A 87 -24.14 -27.56 -72.76
CA PRO A 87 -24.34 -28.55 -73.82
C PRO A 87 -23.25 -28.37 -74.87
N LYS A 88 -22.68 -29.49 -75.32
CA LYS A 88 -21.62 -29.52 -76.33
C LYS A 88 -22.25 -29.66 -77.71
N GLU A 89 -22.45 -28.55 -78.42
CA GLU A 89 -22.76 -28.59 -79.85
C GLU A 89 -22.21 -27.38 -80.63
N LEU A 90 -21.94 -27.66 -81.91
CA LEU A 90 -21.03 -26.99 -82.84
C LEU A 90 -21.68 -25.82 -83.61
N VAL A 91 -20.88 -24.77 -83.88
CA VAL A 91 -20.75 -24.04 -85.18
C VAL A 91 -22.06 -23.46 -85.77
N THR A 92 -22.32 -22.14 -85.86
CA THR A 92 -21.81 -21.14 -86.84
C THR A 92 -22.51 -19.76 -86.63
N PRO A 93 -22.00 -18.64 -87.20
CA PRO A 93 -22.46 -17.24 -86.98
C PRO A 93 -23.38 -16.73 -88.12
N PRO A 94 -23.61 -15.40 -88.32
CA PRO A 94 -24.13 -14.26 -87.52
C PRO A 94 -25.57 -13.93 -88.05
N PRO A 95 -26.22 -12.72 -88.00
CA PRO A 95 -25.83 -11.38 -87.56
C PRO A 95 -26.88 -10.58 -86.74
N GLU A 96 -26.38 -9.43 -86.27
CA GLU A 96 -27.01 -8.14 -86.01
C GLU A 96 -28.53 -8.00 -86.24
N ASP A 97 -29.25 -7.53 -85.21
CA ASP A 97 -30.09 -6.33 -85.36
C ASP A 97 -30.63 -5.77 -84.03
N SER A 98 -30.81 -4.45 -84.03
CA SER A 98 -31.57 -3.57 -83.11
C SER A 98 -30.93 -3.03 -81.81
N THR A 99 -30.17 -1.95 -82.01
CA THR A 99 -30.25 -0.61 -81.37
C THR A 99 -30.25 -0.42 -79.82
N PRO A 100 -29.41 0.52 -79.31
CA PRO A 100 -29.38 0.90 -77.91
C PRO A 100 -30.42 1.98 -77.59
N GLN A 101 -31.30 1.74 -76.61
CA GLN A 101 -32.06 2.81 -75.97
C GLN A 101 -31.31 3.32 -74.73
N SER A 102 -30.87 4.57 -74.84
CA SER A 102 -30.41 5.38 -73.73
C SER A 102 -31.57 5.63 -72.76
N THR A 103 -31.43 5.19 -71.51
CA THR A 103 -32.18 5.79 -70.40
C THR A 103 -31.19 6.20 -69.31
N SER A 104 -30.98 7.50 -69.27
CA SER A 104 -30.48 8.24 -68.12
C SER A 104 -31.16 7.76 -66.84
N THR A 105 -30.36 7.23 -65.91
CA THR A 105 -30.74 7.18 -64.49
C THR A 105 -29.58 7.77 -63.70
N SER A 106 -29.76 9.03 -63.32
CA SER A 106 -28.90 9.74 -62.38
C SER A 106 -28.67 8.87 -61.14
N ILE A 107 -27.44 8.40 -60.96
CA ILE A 107 -27.05 7.60 -59.81
C ILE A 107 -27.11 8.52 -58.59
N ASP A 108 -28.06 8.27 -57.68
CA ASP A 108 -28.16 8.97 -56.39
C ASP A 108 -26.95 8.59 -55.52
N PHE A 109 -25.84 9.33 -55.68
CA PHE A 109 -24.57 9.10 -54.97
C PHE A 109 -24.72 9.02 -53.44
N LYS A 110 -25.73 9.69 -52.89
CA LYS A 110 -26.00 9.69 -51.45
C LYS A 110 -26.58 8.35 -50.99
N LYS A 111 -27.47 7.73 -51.79
CA LYS A 111 -28.04 6.41 -51.49
C LYS A 111 -26.96 5.33 -51.65
N THR A 112 -26.18 5.38 -52.72
CA THR A 112 -25.08 4.42 -52.96
C THR A 112 -23.98 4.51 -51.91
N TYR A 113 -23.66 5.71 -51.41
CA TYR A 113 -22.74 5.88 -50.29
C TYR A 113 -23.30 5.30 -48.99
N THR A 114 -24.57 5.54 -48.67
CA THR A 114 -25.18 4.99 -47.44
C THR A 114 -25.31 3.47 -47.47
N THR A 115 -25.58 2.87 -48.64
CA THR A 115 -25.59 1.41 -48.78
C THR A 115 -24.18 0.85 -48.71
N ALA A 116 -23.19 1.48 -49.34
CA ALA A 116 -21.79 1.07 -49.25
C ALA A 116 -21.24 1.16 -47.82
N SER A 117 -21.59 2.21 -47.07
CA SER A 117 -21.18 2.36 -45.66
C SER A 117 -21.80 1.27 -44.78
N ARG A 118 -23.10 0.97 -44.96
CA ARG A 118 -23.75 -0.14 -44.23
C ARG A 118 -23.10 -1.48 -44.54
N VAL A 119 -22.77 -1.73 -45.81
CA VAL A 119 -22.06 -2.96 -46.21
C VAL A 119 -20.67 -3.02 -45.56
N TYR A 120 -19.95 -1.91 -45.52
CA TYR A 120 -18.64 -1.82 -44.86
C TYR A 120 -18.72 -2.09 -43.35
N ASP A 121 -19.70 -1.48 -42.66
CA ASP A 121 -19.91 -1.69 -41.23
C ASP A 121 -20.27 -3.16 -40.93
N THR A 122 -21.15 -3.77 -41.73
CA THR A 122 -21.48 -5.20 -41.59
C THR A 122 -20.30 -6.12 -41.88
N LEU A 123 -19.45 -5.78 -42.86
CA LEU A 123 -18.22 -6.51 -43.15
C LEU A 123 -17.23 -6.41 -42.00
N GLN A 124 -17.12 -5.24 -41.38
CA GLN A 124 -16.24 -5.01 -40.25
C GLN A 124 -16.71 -5.75 -39.00
N GLU A 125 -18.02 -5.84 -38.79
CA GLU A 125 -18.64 -6.61 -37.71
C GLU A 125 -18.46 -8.12 -37.93
N LEU A 126 -18.65 -8.61 -39.15
CA LEU A 126 -18.37 -10.01 -39.53
C LEU A 126 -16.89 -10.36 -39.40
N LEU A 127 -15.98 -9.48 -39.82
CA LEU A 127 -14.54 -9.65 -39.60
C LEU A 127 -14.19 -9.69 -38.12
N GLY A 128 -14.87 -8.89 -37.29
CA GLY A 128 -14.77 -8.95 -35.83
C GLY A 128 -15.22 -10.30 -35.27
N GLN A 129 -16.38 -10.80 -35.70
CA GLN A 129 -16.90 -12.10 -35.28
C GLN A 129 -15.98 -13.26 -35.71
N ILE A 130 -15.45 -13.21 -36.94
CA ILE A 130 -14.47 -14.20 -37.42
C ILE A 130 -13.18 -14.11 -36.60
N HIS A 131 -12.72 -12.91 -36.27
CA HIS A 131 -11.55 -12.72 -35.41
C HIS A 131 -11.77 -13.31 -34.02
N ASP A 132 -12.93 -13.04 -33.39
CA ASP A 132 -13.30 -13.58 -32.09
C ASP A 132 -13.42 -15.11 -32.12
N GLN A 133 -13.96 -15.69 -33.19
CA GLN A 133 -14.00 -17.13 -33.41
C GLN A 133 -12.61 -17.74 -33.58
N LEU A 134 -11.69 -17.06 -34.26
CA LEU A 134 -10.29 -17.49 -34.41
C LEU A 134 -9.49 -17.34 -33.10
N GLU A 135 -9.83 -16.38 -32.23
CA GLU A 135 -9.20 -16.20 -30.92
C GLU A 135 -9.67 -17.20 -29.86
N GLN A 136 -10.90 -17.74 -29.99
CA GLN A 136 -11.43 -18.81 -29.15
C GLN A 136 -10.72 -20.14 -29.42
N LYS A 137 -9.47 -20.25 -28.96
CA LYS A 137 -8.72 -21.52 -28.99
C LYS A 137 -9.51 -22.55 -28.19
N PRO A 138 -9.85 -23.72 -28.77
CA PRO A 138 -10.56 -24.75 -28.03
C PRO A 138 -9.78 -25.14 -26.77
N PRO A 139 -10.47 -25.53 -25.68
CA PRO A 139 -9.80 -25.92 -24.45
C PRO A 139 -8.85 -27.08 -24.75
N LEU A 140 -7.57 -26.85 -24.47
CA LEU A 140 -6.49 -27.77 -24.80
C LEU A 140 -6.80 -29.17 -24.26
N THR A 141 -6.77 -30.19 -25.12
CA THR A 141 -7.05 -31.56 -24.70
C THR A 141 -6.02 -32.00 -23.64
N ARG A 142 -6.35 -33.01 -22.83
CA ARG A 142 -5.45 -33.46 -21.73
C ARG A 142 -4.06 -33.83 -22.26
N GLU A 143 -3.99 -34.48 -23.42
CA GLU A 143 -2.76 -34.94 -24.03
C GLU A 143 -1.95 -33.78 -24.61
N GLU A 144 -2.60 -32.86 -25.33
CA GLU A 144 -1.97 -31.63 -25.83
C GLU A 144 -1.47 -30.75 -24.68
N ALA A 145 -2.23 -30.66 -23.59
CA ALA A 145 -1.83 -29.93 -22.39
C ALA A 145 -0.59 -30.55 -21.75
N LEU A 146 -0.52 -31.88 -21.65
CA LEU A 146 0.66 -32.58 -21.15
C LEU A 146 1.86 -32.37 -22.07
N ALA A 147 1.70 -32.51 -23.38
CA ALA A 147 2.76 -32.29 -24.37
C ALA A 147 3.29 -30.85 -24.32
N LYS A 148 2.39 -29.87 -24.18
CA LYS A 148 2.74 -28.46 -24.03
C LYS A 148 3.44 -28.16 -22.71
N ILE A 149 3.01 -28.75 -21.60
CA ILE A 149 3.70 -28.62 -20.30
C ILE A 149 5.09 -29.23 -20.38
N GLN A 150 5.24 -30.41 -21.00
CA GLN A 150 6.52 -31.06 -21.19
C GLN A 150 7.46 -30.24 -22.09
N SER A 151 6.97 -29.71 -23.21
CA SER A 151 7.77 -28.85 -24.10
C SER A 151 8.19 -27.56 -23.41
N MET A 152 7.27 -26.91 -22.69
CA MET A 152 7.58 -25.72 -21.89
C MET A 152 8.61 -26.02 -20.79
N TRP A 153 8.54 -27.18 -20.16
CA TRP A 153 9.55 -27.61 -19.18
C TRP A 153 10.91 -27.86 -19.83
N LYS A 154 10.96 -28.55 -20.98
CA LYS A 154 12.21 -28.77 -21.74
C LYS A 154 12.84 -27.45 -22.13
N ILE A 155 12.05 -26.52 -22.67
CA ILE A 155 12.51 -25.16 -23.03
C ILE A 155 13.01 -24.42 -21.79
N ARG A 156 12.29 -24.47 -20.67
CA ARG A 156 12.71 -23.84 -19.41
C ARG A 156 14.02 -24.43 -18.89
N LYS A 157 14.20 -25.75 -18.96
CA LYS A 157 15.43 -26.45 -18.57
C LYS A 157 16.60 -26.04 -19.46
N ALA A 158 16.40 -26.04 -20.78
CA ALA A 158 17.40 -25.62 -21.76
C ALA A 158 17.80 -24.14 -21.56
N ARG A 159 16.83 -23.23 -21.39
CA ARG A 159 17.10 -21.81 -21.07
C ARG A 159 17.89 -21.65 -19.77
N LYS A 160 17.59 -22.45 -18.75
CA LYS A 160 18.34 -22.42 -17.49
C LYS A 160 19.79 -22.86 -17.70
N GLN A 161 20.02 -23.93 -18.46
CA GLN A 161 21.37 -24.40 -18.79
C GLN A 161 22.12 -23.36 -19.62
N LEU A 162 21.50 -22.80 -20.65
CA LEU A 162 22.08 -21.72 -21.45
C LEU A 162 22.48 -20.51 -20.61
N LYS A 163 21.66 -20.12 -19.62
CA LYS A 163 22.00 -19.03 -18.70
C LYS A 163 23.20 -19.35 -17.81
N VAL A 164 23.35 -20.61 -17.37
CA VAL A 164 24.53 -21.03 -16.59
C VAL A 164 25.78 -20.91 -17.46
N LEU A 165 25.74 -21.43 -18.68
CA LEU A 165 26.84 -21.30 -19.64
C LEU A 165 27.19 -19.83 -19.93
N VAL A 166 26.18 -18.98 -20.14
CA VAL A 166 26.40 -17.55 -20.39
C VAL A 166 27.03 -16.84 -19.18
N ARG A 167 26.69 -17.24 -17.94
CA ARG A 167 27.33 -16.72 -16.71
C ARG A 167 28.79 -17.17 -16.58
N GLU A 168 29.10 -18.37 -17.06
CA GLU A 168 30.48 -18.86 -17.06
C GLU A 168 31.32 -18.08 -18.09
N VAL A 169 30.75 -17.82 -19.27
CA VAL A 169 31.40 -17.13 -20.40
C VAL A 169 31.53 -15.62 -20.19
N TYR A 170 30.52 -14.94 -19.66
CA TYR A 170 30.50 -13.48 -19.53
C TYR A 170 30.60 -13.00 -18.08
N THR A 171 31.37 -11.94 -17.85
CA THR A 171 31.44 -11.17 -16.59
C THR A 171 31.02 -9.74 -16.85
N SER A 172 30.17 -9.17 -15.98
CA SER A 172 29.81 -7.75 -16.05
C SER A 172 30.70 -6.92 -15.13
N PHE A 173 31.19 -5.79 -15.63
CA PHE A 173 31.93 -4.80 -14.87
C PHE A 173 31.24 -3.43 -15.01
N GLU A 174 31.38 -2.60 -13.99
CA GLU A 174 30.93 -1.20 -14.01
C GLU A 174 32.13 -0.32 -14.38
N ASP A 175 31.97 0.51 -15.40
CA ASP A 175 32.96 1.52 -15.75
C ASP A 175 32.93 2.65 -14.70
N PRO A 176 34.04 2.95 -13.99
CA PRO A 176 34.06 3.95 -12.93
C PRO A 176 33.81 5.39 -13.42
N THR A 177 34.01 5.65 -14.71
CA THR A 177 33.83 6.99 -15.29
C THR A 177 32.40 7.25 -15.73
N THR A 178 31.73 6.24 -16.28
CA THR A 178 30.36 6.37 -16.83
C THR A 178 29.29 5.73 -15.95
N GLY A 179 29.67 4.87 -15.00
CA GLY A 179 28.76 4.06 -14.18
C GLY A 179 27.97 3.01 -14.98
N GLN A 180 28.29 2.81 -16.27
CA GLN A 180 27.59 1.86 -17.13
C GLN A 180 28.20 0.46 -17.03
N THR A 181 27.35 -0.57 -17.07
CA THR A 181 27.80 -1.97 -17.04
C THR A 181 28.16 -2.46 -18.43
N TYR A 182 29.41 -2.85 -18.65
CA TYR A 182 29.83 -3.58 -19.86
C TYR A 182 30.00 -5.08 -19.56
N TYR A 183 29.88 -5.90 -20.58
CA TYR A 183 29.98 -7.35 -20.51
C TYR A 183 31.26 -7.81 -21.19
N TYR A 184 32.12 -8.48 -20.45
CA TYR A 184 33.39 -9.03 -20.92
C TYR A 184 33.27 -10.54 -21.12
N ASN A 185 33.61 -11.02 -22.31
CA ASN A 185 33.69 -12.46 -22.58
C ASN A 185 35.06 -13.00 -22.15
N LYS A 186 35.08 -13.93 -21.19
CA LYS A 186 36.32 -14.48 -20.62
C LYS A 186 37.16 -15.26 -21.62
N TYR A 187 36.54 -15.87 -22.62
CA TYR A 187 37.20 -16.75 -23.58
C TYR A 187 37.71 -15.98 -24.79
N THR A 188 36.88 -15.12 -25.39
CA THR A 188 37.29 -14.33 -26.57
C THR A 188 38.02 -13.03 -26.20
N LYS A 189 38.02 -12.66 -24.92
CA LYS A 189 38.64 -11.42 -24.40
C LYS A 189 38.04 -10.14 -24.99
N VAL A 190 36.85 -10.22 -25.59
CA VAL A 190 36.14 -9.08 -26.19
C VAL A 190 35.15 -8.48 -25.19
N THR A 191 35.09 -7.16 -25.13
CA THR A 191 34.09 -6.38 -24.38
C THR A 191 32.93 -5.98 -25.27
N GLN A 192 31.70 -6.08 -24.76
CA GLN A 192 30.50 -5.57 -25.42
C GLN A 192 29.65 -4.78 -24.43
N TRP A 193 29.06 -3.68 -24.89
CA TRP A 193 28.14 -2.87 -24.09
C TRP A 193 26.72 -3.46 -24.06
N THR A 194 26.35 -4.20 -25.11
CA THR A 194 25.05 -4.84 -25.22
C THR A 194 25.00 -6.12 -24.41
N LYS A 195 23.94 -6.28 -23.62
CA LYS A 195 23.71 -7.47 -22.80
C LYS A 195 23.47 -8.73 -23.66
N PRO A 196 24.11 -9.88 -23.36
CA PRO A 196 23.84 -11.13 -24.07
C PRO A 196 22.35 -11.49 -24.03
N ALA A 197 21.73 -11.68 -25.20
CA ALA A 197 20.28 -11.91 -25.34
C ALA A 197 19.76 -13.07 -24.47
N ALA A 198 20.57 -14.12 -24.32
CA ALA A 198 20.25 -15.30 -23.51
C ALA A 198 20.05 -15.01 -22.01
N LEU A 199 20.61 -13.91 -21.49
CA LEU A 199 20.52 -13.54 -20.07
C LEU A 199 19.16 -12.91 -19.72
N GLY A 200 18.49 -12.25 -20.68
CA GLY A 200 17.20 -11.59 -20.50
C GLY A 200 17.21 -10.51 -19.42
N SER A 201 16.25 -10.53 -18.50
CA SER A 201 16.10 -9.53 -17.42
C SER A 201 16.99 -9.74 -16.18
N GLU A 202 17.83 -10.78 -16.13
CA GLU A 202 18.70 -11.09 -14.98
C GLU A 202 20.03 -10.33 -15.06
N HIS A 203 20.53 -9.73 -13.97
CA HIS A 203 21.89 -9.17 -13.90
C HIS A 203 22.88 -10.26 -13.51
N LEU A 204 24.12 -10.21 -14.01
CA LEU A 204 25.17 -11.19 -13.69
C LEU A 204 25.73 -11.03 -12.27
N LEU A 205 25.52 -9.87 -11.65
CA LEU A 205 25.89 -9.60 -10.26
C LEU A 205 24.70 -9.83 -9.32
N ASP A 206 25.01 -10.57 -8.26
CA ASP A 206 24.25 -10.88 -7.06
C ASP A 206 23.08 -11.87 -7.09
N SER A 207 23.39 -13.05 -6.53
CA SER A 207 22.46 -14.10 -6.14
C SER A 207 21.73 -13.82 -4.81
N HIS A 208 21.89 -12.67 -4.13
CA HIS A 208 21.40 -12.49 -2.74
C HIS A 208 20.58 -11.21 -2.44
N SER A 209 20.23 -10.36 -3.42
CA SER A 209 19.65 -9.04 -3.11
C SER A 209 18.47 -8.62 -3.98
N LYS A 210 17.36 -9.38 -4.02
CA LYS A 210 16.08 -8.85 -4.56
C LYS A 210 14.86 -9.28 -3.75
N THR A 211 14.67 -8.67 -2.59
CA THR A 211 13.31 -8.26 -2.20
C THR A 211 12.85 -7.25 -3.26
N GLN A 212 12.20 -7.73 -4.32
CA GLN A 212 11.53 -6.84 -5.26
C GLN A 212 10.63 -5.90 -4.44
N LYS A 213 10.92 -4.59 -4.47
CA LYS A 213 10.02 -3.58 -3.90
C LYS A 213 8.69 -3.78 -4.62
N LYS A 214 7.70 -4.35 -3.92
CA LYS A 214 6.35 -4.51 -4.45
C LYS A 214 5.88 -3.11 -4.85
N THR A 215 5.75 -2.87 -6.15
CA THR A 215 5.13 -1.65 -6.65
C THR A 215 3.75 -1.59 -6.05
N LYS A 216 3.47 -0.53 -5.28
CA LYS A 216 2.12 -0.31 -4.75
C LYS A 216 1.21 -0.08 -5.94
N VAL A 217 0.27 -0.99 -6.15
CA VAL A 217 -0.79 -0.82 -7.14
C VAL A 217 -1.70 0.28 -6.62
N VAL A 218 -1.85 1.34 -7.40
CA VAL A 218 -2.81 2.42 -7.14
C VAL A 218 -4.07 2.09 -7.94
N PHE A 219 -5.23 2.11 -7.29
CA PHE A 219 -6.53 1.84 -7.90
C PHE A 219 -7.25 3.16 -8.16
N ALA A 220 -8.00 3.26 -9.27
CA ALA A 220 -8.75 4.47 -9.61
C ALA A 220 -10.12 4.52 -8.90
N SER A 221 -10.70 3.35 -8.62
CA SER A 221 -11.97 3.23 -7.90
C SER A 221 -11.97 2.11 -6.86
N ARG A 222 -12.92 2.17 -5.91
CA ARG A 222 -13.14 1.11 -4.91
C ARG A 222 -13.61 -0.20 -5.55
N GLU A 223 -14.41 -0.13 -6.62
CA GLU A 223 -14.88 -1.33 -7.32
C GLU A 223 -13.74 -2.08 -8.01
N GLU A 224 -12.77 -1.35 -8.59
CA GLU A 224 -11.56 -1.95 -9.15
C GLU A 224 -10.71 -2.63 -8.07
N GLU A 225 -10.58 -2.00 -6.90
CA GLU A 225 -9.89 -2.59 -5.75
C GLU A 225 -10.56 -3.89 -5.31
N GLU A 226 -11.91 -3.90 -5.21
CA GLU A 226 -12.69 -5.09 -4.84
C GLU A 226 -12.56 -6.20 -5.89
N ARG A 227 -12.69 -5.91 -7.19
CA ARG A 227 -12.51 -6.89 -8.28
C ARG A 227 -11.08 -7.45 -8.29
N TYR A 228 -10.07 -6.59 -8.08
CA TYR A 228 -8.68 -7.02 -7.98
C TYR A 228 -8.46 -7.92 -6.77
N ALA A 229 -8.99 -7.55 -5.60
CA ALA A 229 -8.89 -8.35 -4.38
C ALA A 229 -9.56 -9.73 -4.56
N VAL A 230 -10.76 -9.79 -5.15
CA VAL A 230 -11.45 -11.05 -5.47
C VAL A 230 -10.62 -11.91 -6.42
N SER A 231 -10.10 -11.34 -7.51
CA SER A 231 -9.24 -12.05 -8.46
C SER A 231 -7.99 -12.62 -7.79
N LYS A 232 -7.35 -11.87 -6.89
CA LYS A 232 -6.21 -12.35 -6.10
C LYS A 232 -6.59 -13.47 -5.14
N LEU A 233 -7.71 -13.35 -4.43
CA LEU A 233 -8.20 -14.40 -3.53
C LEU A 233 -8.54 -15.68 -4.30
N GLN A 234 -9.21 -15.57 -5.45
CA GLN A 234 -9.50 -16.70 -6.33
C GLN A 234 -8.21 -17.34 -6.85
N ALA A 235 -7.24 -16.55 -7.31
CA ALA A 235 -5.93 -17.06 -7.74
C ALA A 235 -5.19 -17.78 -6.60
N MET A 236 -5.23 -17.22 -5.38
CA MET A 236 -4.67 -17.84 -4.19
C MET A 236 -5.36 -19.17 -3.88
N ALA A 237 -6.69 -19.21 -3.90
CA ALA A 237 -7.48 -20.41 -3.68
C ALA A 237 -7.18 -21.50 -4.72
N ARG A 238 -7.25 -21.18 -6.02
CA ARG A 238 -6.89 -22.09 -7.11
C ARG A 238 -5.48 -22.64 -6.95
N SER A 239 -4.51 -21.78 -6.63
CA SER A 239 -3.12 -22.21 -6.38
C SER A 239 -2.99 -23.11 -5.15
N HIS A 240 -3.75 -22.84 -4.09
CA HIS A 240 -3.77 -23.67 -2.88
C HIS A 240 -4.37 -25.04 -3.16
N PHE A 241 -5.51 -25.12 -3.86
CA PHE A 241 -6.13 -26.39 -4.26
C PHE A 241 -5.23 -27.19 -5.19
N ALA A 242 -4.61 -26.54 -6.20
CA ALA A 242 -3.64 -27.19 -7.07
C ALA A 242 -2.44 -27.75 -6.29
N ARG A 243 -1.83 -26.95 -5.39
CA ARG A 243 -0.72 -27.39 -4.52
C ARG A 243 -1.13 -28.54 -3.59
N ARG A 244 -2.36 -28.53 -3.07
CA ARG A 244 -2.90 -29.60 -2.22
C ARG A 244 -3.12 -30.89 -3.02
N ASN A 245 -3.67 -30.77 -4.23
CA ASN A 245 -3.87 -31.91 -5.12
C ASN A 245 -2.52 -32.53 -5.53
N MET A 246 -1.56 -31.70 -5.94
CA MET A 246 -0.20 -32.14 -6.26
C MET A 246 0.48 -32.83 -5.06
N ARG A 247 0.36 -32.25 -3.86
CA ARG A 247 0.86 -32.89 -2.63
C ARG A 247 0.30 -34.28 -2.44
N ARG A 248 -1.03 -34.41 -2.57
CA ARG A 248 -1.74 -35.69 -2.42
C ARG A 248 -1.32 -36.73 -3.48
N LEU A 249 -1.10 -36.27 -4.72
CA LEU A 249 -0.65 -37.12 -5.81
C LEU A 249 0.79 -37.60 -5.61
N ILE A 250 1.68 -36.74 -5.12
CA ILE A 250 3.08 -37.11 -4.85
C ILE A 250 3.13 -38.04 -3.64
N SER A 251 2.39 -37.75 -2.56
CA SER A 251 2.35 -38.61 -1.37
C SER A 251 1.76 -39.99 -1.63
N SER A 252 0.90 -40.17 -2.64
CA SER A 252 0.38 -41.50 -3.00
C SER A 252 1.36 -42.34 -3.80
N VAL A 253 2.33 -41.71 -4.46
CA VAL A 253 3.35 -42.37 -5.28
C VAL A 253 4.59 -42.71 -4.45
N TYR A 254 4.96 -41.83 -3.51
CA TYR A 254 6.12 -42.01 -2.64
C TYR A 254 5.76 -42.61 -1.30
N GLU A 255 6.63 -43.47 -0.80
CA GLU A 255 6.55 -44.06 0.52
C GLU A 255 7.85 -43.81 1.27
N LYS A 256 7.72 -43.66 2.59
CA LYS A 256 8.83 -43.39 3.49
C LYS A 256 9.18 -44.68 4.25
N ILE A 257 10.36 -45.23 3.99
CA ILE A 257 10.88 -46.44 4.65
C ILE A 257 12.00 -46.08 5.60
N TRP A 258 11.99 -46.70 6.78
CA TRP A 258 13.10 -46.67 7.71
C TRP A 258 14.11 -47.76 7.34
N ASP A 259 15.36 -47.37 7.14
CA ASP A 259 16.47 -48.30 7.02
C ASP A 259 17.16 -48.46 8.37
N ALA A 260 17.16 -49.69 8.89
CA ALA A 260 17.76 -50.02 10.17
C ALA A 260 19.30 -49.95 10.14
N SER A 261 19.93 -50.17 8.99
CA SER A 261 21.39 -50.19 8.85
C SER A 261 21.99 -48.79 8.88
N THR A 262 21.34 -47.82 8.22
CA THR A 262 21.79 -46.42 8.15
C THR A 262 21.11 -45.51 9.17
N GLN A 263 20.15 -46.03 9.94
CA GLN A 263 19.29 -45.27 10.87
C GLN A 263 18.68 -44.01 10.23
N ARG A 264 18.30 -44.11 8.96
CA ARG A 264 17.76 -42.99 8.17
C ARG A 264 16.55 -43.43 7.37
N PHE A 265 15.70 -42.47 7.05
CA PHE A 265 14.60 -42.71 6.14
C PHE A 265 15.06 -42.54 4.69
N TYR A 266 14.63 -43.46 3.83
CA TYR A 266 14.68 -43.27 2.38
C TYR A 266 13.26 -43.24 1.81
N TYR A 267 13.13 -42.62 0.64
CA TYR A 267 11.88 -42.42 -0.06
C TYR A 267 11.88 -43.25 -1.34
N HIS A 268 10.99 -44.24 -1.41
CA HIS A 268 10.84 -45.06 -2.60
C HIS A 268 9.64 -44.61 -3.43
N ASN A 269 9.83 -44.56 -4.74
CA ASN A 269 8.75 -44.31 -5.68
C ASN A 269 8.13 -45.66 -6.08
N THR A 270 6.85 -45.87 -5.77
CA THR A 270 6.16 -47.12 -6.10
C THR A 270 5.93 -47.36 -7.58
N LYS A 271 5.93 -46.30 -8.40
CA LYS A 271 5.70 -46.41 -9.85
C LYS A 271 6.99 -46.64 -10.63
N SER A 272 8.04 -45.86 -10.35
CA SER A 272 9.34 -46.00 -11.04
C SER A 272 10.28 -47.00 -10.37
N LYS A 273 9.96 -47.45 -9.15
CA LYS A 273 10.82 -48.31 -8.31
C LYS A 273 12.18 -47.68 -7.96
N GLU A 274 12.35 -46.38 -8.19
CA GLU A 274 13.56 -45.64 -7.80
C GLU A 274 13.56 -45.36 -6.30
N VAL A 275 14.75 -45.47 -5.69
CA VAL A 275 15.01 -45.10 -4.29
C VAL A 275 15.78 -43.78 -4.24
N LYS A 276 15.32 -42.85 -3.40
CA LYS A 276 15.98 -41.57 -3.15
C LYS A 276 16.14 -41.34 -1.65
N TRP A 277 17.32 -40.91 -1.24
CA TRP A 277 17.60 -40.57 0.16
C TRP A 277 17.15 -39.14 0.52
N GLU A 278 16.92 -38.31 -0.49
CA GLU A 278 16.38 -36.96 -0.30
C GLU A 278 14.85 -36.95 -0.36
N LYS A 279 14.23 -36.17 0.54
CA LYS A 279 12.78 -35.98 0.57
C LYS A 279 12.27 -35.27 -0.70
N PRO A 280 11.16 -35.73 -1.31
CA PRO A 280 10.54 -35.02 -2.42
C PRO A 280 10.21 -33.56 -2.08
N ARG A 281 10.70 -32.62 -2.91
CA ARG A 281 10.63 -31.16 -2.67
C ARG A 281 9.25 -30.56 -2.41
N TRP A 282 8.16 -31.25 -2.73
CA TRP A 282 6.79 -30.73 -2.68
C TRP A 282 5.91 -31.40 -1.62
N VAL A 283 6.47 -32.26 -0.76
CA VAL A 283 5.72 -33.03 0.24
C VAL A 283 6.41 -32.98 1.61
N ASN A 284 5.62 -32.89 2.67
CA ASN A 284 6.11 -32.94 4.05
C ASN A 284 6.23 -34.39 4.53
N ASP A 285 7.06 -34.62 5.56
CA ASP A 285 7.23 -35.97 6.12
C ASP A 285 5.94 -36.55 6.71
N GLU A 286 5.06 -35.70 7.24
CA GLU A 286 3.77 -36.10 7.80
C GLU A 286 2.79 -36.62 6.74
N ASP A 287 2.91 -36.13 5.49
CA ASP A 287 2.04 -36.52 4.39
C ASP A 287 2.50 -37.85 3.75
N LEU A 288 3.75 -38.26 3.98
CA LEU A 288 4.35 -39.47 3.40
C LEU A 288 4.04 -40.68 4.28
N GLN A 289 3.39 -41.66 3.67
CA GLN A 289 2.96 -42.85 4.39
C GLN A 289 4.11 -43.83 4.54
N THR A 290 4.17 -44.48 5.70
CA THR A 290 5.03 -45.64 5.92
C THR A 290 4.35 -46.89 5.35
N PRO A 291 5.11 -47.92 4.93
CA PRO A 291 4.54 -49.15 4.38
C PRO A 291 3.47 -49.77 5.28
N ARG A 292 3.68 -49.76 6.60
CA ARG A 292 2.72 -50.27 7.59
C ARG A 292 1.41 -49.48 7.60
N THR A 293 1.49 -48.14 7.54
CA THR A 293 0.29 -47.27 7.50
C THR A 293 -0.46 -47.39 6.17
N ARG A 294 0.27 -47.50 5.06
CA ARG A 294 -0.32 -47.69 3.73
C ARG A 294 -1.00 -49.06 3.63
N PHE A 295 -0.37 -50.11 4.12
CA PHE A 295 -0.94 -51.46 4.17
C PHE A 295 -2.22 -51.50 5.03
N LYS A 296 -2.20 -50.89 6.23
CA LYS A 296 -3.41 -50.72 7.05
C LYS A 296 -4.52 -49.94 6.32
N GLN A 297 -4.20 -48.90 5.54
CA GLN A 297 -5.19 -48.18 4.75
C GLN A 297 -5.74 -48.98 3.57
N ILE A 298 -4.93 -49.80 2.91
CA ILE A 298 -5.39 -50.69 1.84
C ILE A 298 -6.31 -51.78 2.41
N GLN A 299 -5.98 -52.32 3.59
CA GLN A 299 -6.84 -53.25 4.32
C GLN A 299 -8.14 -52.58 4.79
N ALA A 300 -8.07 -51.39 5.39
CA ALA A 300 -9.25 -50.65 5.82
C ALA A 300 -10.12 -50.19 4.64
N GLY A 301 -9.51 -49.83 3.50
CA GLY A 301 -10.21 -49.47 2.26
C GLY A 301 -10.98 -50.63 1.62
N LYS A 302 -10.62 -51.88 1.93
CA LYS A 302 -11.42 -53.07 1.59
C LYS A 302 -12.58 -53.34 2.56
N VAL A 303 -12.58 -52.73 3.75
CA VAL A 303 -13.49 -53.08 4.87
C VAL A 303 -14.56 -52.01 5.14
N THR A 304 -14.45 -50.77 4.64
CA THR A 304 -15.42 -49.72 4.99
C THR A 304 -16.02 -49.01 3.79
N GLN A 305 -17.15 -49.52 3.30
CA GLN A 305 -18.12 -48.72 2.53
C GLN A 305 -18.82 -47.67 3.42
N ASP A 306 -18.85 -47.88 4.75
CA ASP A 306 -19.64 -47.08 5.71
C ASP A 306 -18.94 -45.82 6.28
N ASP A 307 -17.61 -45.75 6.28
CA ASP A 307 -16.86 -44.60 6.79
C ASP A 307 -16.72 -43.45 5.74
N SER A 308 -17.10 -43.76 4.49
CA SER A 308 -17.24 -42.80 3.40
C SER A 308 -18.29 -41.72 3.72
N GLY A 309 -19.38 -42.09 4.41
CA GLY A 309 -20.47 -41.21 4.79
C GLY A 309 -20.07 -40.12 5.79
N LYS A 310 -19.21 -40.43 6.78
CA LYS A 310 -18.72 -39.45 7.76
C LYS A 310 -17.75 -38.44 7.13
N LYS A 311 -16.82 -38.90 6.28
CA LYS A 311 -15.93 -38.00 5.51
C LYS A 311 -16.71 -37.16 4.49
N MET A 312 -17.72 -37.73 3.84
CA MET A 312 -18.58 -37.01 2.90
C MET A 312 -19.43 -35.96 3.62
N LYS A 313 -20.02 -36.26 4.79
CA LYS A 313 -20.71 -35.27 5.64
C LYS A 313 -19.78 -34.13 6.09
N ARG A 314 -18.53 -34.44 6.48
CA ARG A 314 -17.54 -33.43 6.90
C ARG A 314 -17.04 -32.55 5.75
N ASN A 315 -16.94 -33.10 4.54
CA ASN A 315 -16.61 -32.33 3.33
C ASN A 315 -17.82 -31.56 2.78
N LYS A 316 -19.04 -32.09 2.92
CA LYS A 316 -20.30 -31.41 2.58
C LYS A 316 -20.48 -30.16 3.45
N ALA A 317 -20.34 -30.29 4.78
CA ALA A 317 -20.37 -29.15 5.71
C ALA A 317 -19.27 -28.10 5.47
N ARG A 318 -18.19 -28.47 4.74
CA ARG A 318 -17.09 -27.56 4.38
C ARG A 318 -17.30 -26.90 3.01
N ASN A 319 -18.12 -27.50 2.14
CA ASN A 319 -18.45 -27.02 0.80
C ASN A 319 -19.84 -26.36 0.74
N GLU A 320 -20.62 -26.41 1.83
CA GLU A 320 -21.83 -25.60 2.02
C GLU A 320 -21.49 -24.12 1.76
N PRO A 321 -22.27 -23.39 0.93
CA PRO A 321 -22.04 -21.98 0.72
C PRO A 321 -22.07 -21.27 2.08
N LEU A 322 -20.99 -20.53 2.35
CA LEU A 322 -20.79 -19.89 3.65
C LEU A 322 -21.90 -18.85 3.85
N THR A 323 -22.74 -19.04 4.88
CA THR A 323 -23.78 -18.06 5.20
C THR A 323 -23.11 -16.72 5.55
N PRO A 324 -23.73 -15.57 5.25
CA PRO A 324 -23.14 -14.27 5.52
C PRO A 324 -22.75 -14.12 7.00
N GLU A 325 -23.52 -14.71 7.90
CA GLU A 325 -23.27 -14.72 9.34
C GLU A 325 -22.06 -15.57 9.73
N THR A 326 -21.91 -16.77 9.17
CA THR A 326 -20.72 -17.61 9.43
C THR A 326 -19.47 -17.00 8.81
N ALA A 327 -19.58 -16.40 7.63
CA ALA A 327 -18.52 -15.62 6.99
C ALA A 327 -18.09 -14.45 7.89
N ALA A 328 -19.05 -13.66 8.37
CA ALA A 328 -18.80 -12.55 9.28
C ALA A 328 -18.13 -13.04 10.58
N CYS A 329 -18.59 -14.14 11.17
CA CYS A 329 -17.97 -14.73 12.36
C CYS A 329 -16.52 -15.18 12.09
N MET A 330 -16.23 -15.77 10.93
CA MET A 330 -14.87 -16.17 10.54
C MET A 330 -13.95 -14.96 10.38
N VAL A 331 -14.43 -13.90 9.73
CA VAL A 331 -13.69 -12.64 9.56
C VAL A 331 -13.45 -11.98 10.91
N GLN A 332 -14.47 -11.90 11.77
CA GLN A 332 -14.35 -11.37 13.13
C GLN A 332 -13.36 -12.17 13.97
N ARG A 333 -13.39 -13.51 13.92
CA ARG A 333 -12.41 -14.37 14.61
C ARG A 333 -10.99 -14.13 14.09
N ALA A 334 -10.82 -14.03 12.77
CA ALA A 334 -9.53 -13.73 12.16
C ALA A 334 -9.02 -12.34 12.58
N TYR A 335 -9.89 -11.34 12.60
CA TYR A 335 -9.57 -9.98 13.03
C TYR A 335 -9.21 -9.92 14.52
N ARG A 336 -9.99 -10.55 15.39
CA ARG A 336 -9.69 -10.68 16.83
C ARG A 336 -8.36 -11.40 17.07
N ARG A 337 -8.07 -12.46 16.31
CA ARG A 337 -6.76 -13.15 16.34
C ARG A 337 -5.64 -12.22 15.89
N LYS A 338 -5.83 -11.46 14.81
CA LYS A 338 -4.85 -10.50 14.30
C LYS A 338 -4.55 -9.42 15.33
N ILE A 339 -5.58 -8.81 15.93
CA ILE A 339 -5.41 -7.81 17.00
C ILE A 339 -4.72 -8.44 18.21
N GLY A 340 -5.17 -9.62 18.67
CA GLY A 340 -4.56 -10.32 19.80
C GLY A 340 -3.08 -10.59 19.56
N PHE A 341 -2.71 -11.04 18.37
CA PHE A 341 -1.32 -11.24 17.99
C PHE A 341 -0.52 -9.93 17.91
N GLN A 342 -1.11 -8.85 17.39
CA GLN A 342 -0.47 -7.53 17.40
C GLN A 342 -0.24 -6.99 18.81
N ASN A 343 -1.20 -7.19 19.72
CA ASN A 343 -1.06 -6.83 21.13
C ASN A 343 0.04 -7.64 21.80
N LEU A 344 0.09 -8.95 21.54
CA LEU A 344 1.15 -9.83 22.04
C LEU A 344 2.53 -9.41 21.51
N LEU A 345 2.65 -9.10 20.22
CA LEU A 345 3.85 -8.53 19.62
C LEU A 345 4.26 -7.21 20.28
N LYS A 346 3.30 -6.31 20.54
CA LYS A 346 3.54 -5.05 21.24
C LYS A 346 4.10 -5.29 22.64
N MET A 347 3.54 -6.24 23.39
CA MET A 347 4.05 -6.64 24.70
C MET A 347 5.46 -7.23 24.60
N CYS A 348 5.71 -8.16 23.67
CA CYS A 348 7.06 -8.72 23.48
C CYS A 348 8.09 -7.65 23.12
N ARG A 349 7.76 -6.69 22.25
CA ARG A 349 8.65 -5.57 21.91
C ARG A 349 8.93 -4.62 23.07
N ALA A 350 8.02 -4.53 24.03
CA ALA A 350 8.23 -3.74 25.23
C ALA A 350 9.10 -4.48 26.26
N VAL A 351 9.15 -5.82 26.21
CA VAL A 351 9.90 -6.65 27.16
C VAL A 351 11.32 -6.91 26.67
N TYR A 352 11.52 -7.12 25.38
CA TYR A 352 12.85 -7.37 24.82
C TYR A 352 13.52 -6.09 24.36
N GLU A 353 14.85 -6.10 24.35
CA GLU A 353 15.73 -5.11 23.73
C GLU A 353 16.70 -5.80 22.80
N ARG A 354 16.99 -5.17 21.66
CA ARG A 354 18.02 -5.65 20.74
C ARG A 354 19.31 -4.88 20.96
N ILE A 355 20.36 -5.57 21.39
CA ILE A 355 21.68 -4.99 21.70
C ILE A 355 22.69 -5.52 20.69
N TYR A 356 23.57 -4.65 20.23
CA TYR A 356 24.65 -5.00 19.32
C TYR A 356 25.90 -5.35 20.13
N ASP A 357 26.48 -6.50 19.86
CA ASP A 357 27.76 -6.90 20.41
C ASP A 357 28.88 -6.59 19.38
N PRO A 358 29.79 -5.64 19.67
CA PRO A 358 30.86 -5.27 18.76
C PRO A 358 31.91 -6.37 18.56
N GLU A 359 32.08 -7.30 19.51
CA GLU A 359 33.10 -8.34 19.40
C GLU A 359 32.71 -9.42 18.38
N GLN A 360 31.43 -9.79 18.37
CA GLN A 360 30.89 -10.83 17.47
C GLN A 360 30.26 -10.27 16.20
N GLY A 361 30.01 -8.95 16.15
CA GLY A 361 29.29 -8.30 15.06
C GLY A 361 27.83 -8.73 14.94
N LEU A 362 27.26 -9.36 15.97
CA LEU A 362 25.91 -9.90 16.01
C LEU A 362 25.03 -9.14 17.01
N TYR A 363 23.72 -9.30 16.86
CA TYR A 363 22.75 -8.76 17.81
C TYR A 363 22.28 -9.87 18.74
N TYR A 364 22.19 -9.59 20.04
CA TYR A 364 21.48 -10.42 21.00
C TYR A 364 20.24 -9.71 21.54
N TYR A 365 19.33 -10.49 22.10
CA TYR A 365 18.08 -10.03 22.67
C TYR A 365 18.15 -10.12 24.18
N HIS A 366 18.01 -8.99 24.86
CA HIS A 366 17.96 -8.91 26.32
C HIS A 366 16.51 -8.72 26.78
N ASN A 367 16.04 -9.57 27.67
CA ASN A 367 14.73 -9.43 28.28
C ASN A 367 14.82 -8.47 29.48
N THR A 368 14.23 -7.28 29.40
CA THR A 368 14.33 -6.29 30.47
C THR A 368 13.57 -6.64 31.74
N ARG A 369 12.69 -7.66 31.70
CA ARG A 369 11.94 -8.10 32.88
C ARG A 369 12.66 -9.22 33.62
N THR A 370 13.17 -10.22 32.90
CA THR A 370 13.88 -11.37 33.51
C THR A 370 15.39 -11.17 33.60
N LYS A 371 15.94 -10.18 32.88
CA LYS A 371 17.37 -9.91 32.72
C LYS A 371 18.15 -11.03 32.02
N GLU A 372 17.45 -11.94 31.34
CA GLU A 372 18.06 -13.01 30.55
C GLU A 372 18.43 -12.52 29.15
N THR A 373 19.50 -13.08 28.58
CA THR A 373 19.98 -12.78 27.23
C THR A 373 19.86 -14.00 26.33
N THR A 374 19.31 -13.83 25.14
CA THR A 374 19.23 -14.87 24.12
C THR A 374 19.81 -14.38 22.80
N TRP A 375 20.62 -15.21 22.15
CA TRP A 375 21.13 -14.94 20.80
C TRP A 375 20.03 -15.14 19.75
N ASP A 376 19.15 -16.10 19.99
CA ASP A 376 18.00 -16.34 19.12
C ASP A 376 16.92 -15.28 19.29
N LYS A 377 16.37 -14.84 18.16
CA LYS A 377 15.20 -13.97 18.13
C LYS A 377 14.01 -14.69 18.78
N PRO A 378 13.35 -14.09 19.79
CA PRO A 378 12.25 -14.73 20.49
C PRO A 378 11.12 -15.13 19.54
N LEU A 379 10.47 -16.25 19.84
CA LEU A 379 9.53 -16.97 18.95
C LEU A 379 8.49 -16.05 18.29
N LEU A 380 7.88 -15.15 19.06
CA LEU A 380 6.84 -14.25 18.58
C LEU A 380 7.35 -13.17 17.63
N LEU A 381 8.64 -12.84 17.69
CA LEU A 381 9.28 -11.84 16.84
C LEU A 381 9.92 -12.46 15.58
N ARG A 382 9.99 -13.79 15.50
CA ARG A 382 10.44 -14.52 14.32
C ARG A 382 9.44 -14.29 13.17
N GLY A 383 9.89 -13.65 12.09
CA GLY A 383 9.06 -13.31 10.92
C GLY A 383 8.25 -12.00 11.01
N ALA A 384 8.38 -11.24 12.10
CA ALA A 384 7.83 -9.88 12.16
C ALA A 384 8.68 -8.92 11.30
N GLU A 385 8.02 -8.08 10.49
CA GLU A 385 8.68 -7.12 9.58
C GLU A 385 9.53 -6.07 10.31
N SER A 386 9.18 -5.72 11.55
CA SER A 386 9.93 -4.75 12.37
C SER A 386 10.50 -5.37 13.63
N ASP A 387 11.80 -5.10 13.82
CA ASP A 387 12.59 -5.54 14.95
C ASP A 387 12.27 -4.77 16.25
N VAL A 388 12.80 -5.30 17.33
CA VAL A 388 12.69 -4.78 18.70
C VAL A 388 13.44 -3.44 18.82
N PHE A 389 13.00 -2.59 19.75
CA PHE A 389 13.68 -1.35 20.07
C PHE A 389 15.14 -1.62 20.51
N THR A 390 16.05 -0.81 19.99
CA THR A 390 17.40 -0.69 20.56
C THR A 390 17.34 0.16 21.83
N PRO A 391 18.30 0.02 22.76
CA PRO A 391 18.36 0.84 23.97
C PRO A 391 18.20 2.34 23.71
N ARG A 392 18.87 2.84 22.66
CA ARG A 392 18.78 4.24 22.22
C ARG A 392 17.37 4.64 21.78
N THR A 393 16.68 3.80 21.01
CA THR A 393 15.29 4.09 20.58
C THR A 393 14.31 4.03 21.74
N ARG A 394 14.53 3.13 22.71
CA ARG A 394 13.70 3.03 23.91
C ARG A 394 13.89 4.24 24.82
N GLN A 395 15.12 4.67 25.05
CA GLN A 395 15.42 5.91 25.79
C GLN A 395 14.82 7.14 25.12
N LYS A 396 14.91 7.25 23.78
CA LYS A 396 14.27 8.33 23.02
C LYS A 396 12.76 8.35 23.26
N LYS A 397 12.11 7.19 23.20
CA LYS A 397 10.66 7.07 23.41
C LYS A 397 10.24 7.37 24.85
N ALA A 398 11.00 6.89 25.84
CA ALA A 398 10.78 7.25 27.25
C ALA A 398 10.90 8.77 27.48
N ARG A 399 11.85 9.42 26.80
CA ARG A 399 12.01 10.88 26.85
C ARG A 399 10.86 11.62 26.18
N GLU A 400 10.26 11.04 25.14
CA GLU A 400 9.04 11.55 24.49
C GLU A 400 7.81 11.37 25.38
N GLU A 401 7.67 10.24 26.08
CA GLU A 401 6.56 10.00 27.03
C GLU A 401 6.65 10.92 28.26
N LEU A 402 7.85 11.33 28.66
CA LEU A 402 8.10 12.34 29.70
C LEU A 402 7.94 13.80 29.22
N LEU A 403 7.47 14.01 27.99
CA LEU A 403 7.28 15.35 27.44
C LEU A 403 5.96 15.96 27.96
N THR A 404 6.04 16.62 29.11
CA THR A 404 4.91 17.40 29.64
C THR A 404 4.56 18.56 28.69
N PRO A 405 3.28 18.99 28.63
CA PRO A 405 2.86 20.09 27.75
C PRO A 405 3.65 21.38 28.04
N GLU A 406 4.00 21.64 29.30
CA GLU A 406 4.84 22.78 29.69
C GLU A 406 6.27 22.68 29.16
N LYS A 407 6.86 21.48 29.21
CA LYS A 407 8.21 21.23 28.68
C LYS A 407 8.22 21.35 27.16
N ALA A 408 7.17 20.87 26.49
CA ALA A 408 6.96 21.06 25.06
C ALA A 408 6.82 22.55 24.71
N ALA A 409 5.96 23.29 25.42
CA ALA A 409 5.78 24.72 25.24
C ALA A 409 7.11 25.48 25.41
N ARG A 410 7.89 25.16 26.45
CA ARG A 410 9.22 25.75 26.68
C ARG A 410 10.20 25.43 25.55
N MET A 411 10.18 24.21 25.01
CA MET A 411 11.01 23.82 23.87
C MET A 411 10.65 24.59 22.60
N VAL A 412 9.35 24.71 22.31
CA VAL A 412 8.83 25.47 21.15
C VAL A 412 9.16 26.95 21.31
N GLN A 413 8.94 27.53 22.49
CA GLN A 413 9.31 28.92 22.79
C GLN A 413 10.82 29.17 22.62
N ARG A 414 11.68 28.26 23.10
CA ARG A 414 13.14 28.34 22.89
C ARG A 414 13.51 28.22 21.41
N ALA A 415 12.85 27.35 20.65
CA ALA A 415 13.07 27.22 19.21
C ALA A 415 12.65 28.49 18.47
N PHE A 416 11.49 29.06 18.81
CA PHE A 416 11.00 30.32 18.24
C PHE A 416 11.94 31.49 18.56
N ARG A 417 12.34 31.67 19.83
CA ARG A 417 13.28 32.73 20.25
C ARG A 417 14.62 32.59 19.53
N ARG A 418 15.15 31.37 19.38
CA ARG A 418 16.37 31.11 18.59
C ARG A 418 16.17 31.45 17.11
N LYS A 419 15.06 31.04 16.49
CA LYS A 419 14.75 31.36 15.09
C LYS A 419 14.62 32.87 14.87
N LYS A 420 13.91 33.57 15.75
CA LYS A 420 13.75 35.04 15.71
C LYS A 420 15.09 35.75 15.92
N GLY A 421 15.88 35.31 16.90
CA GLY A 421 17.24 35.84 17.13
C GLY A 421 18.15 35.62 15.92
N PHE A 422 18.14 34.43 15.33
CA PHE A 422 18.88 34.12 14.12
C PHE A 422 18.42 34.96 12.92
N GLN A 423 17.11 35.17 12.74
CA GLN A 423 16.59 36.06 11.70
C GLN A 423 17.06 37.52 11.89
N ASN A 424 17.08 38.02 13.13
CA ASN A 424 17.61 39.34 13.42
C ASN A 424 19.11 39.43 13.10
N LEU A 425 19.92 38.45 13.53
CA LEU A 425 21.33 38.36 13.20
C LEU A 425 21.55 38.31 11.68
N LEU A 426 20.76 37.51 10.97
CA LEU A 426 20.81 37.40 9.52
C LEU A 426 20.46 38.73 8.84
N GLN A 427 19.45 39.44 9.34
CA GLN A 427 19.09 40.78 8.87
C GLN A 427 20.22 41.78 9.09
N MET A 428 20.86 41.76 10.27
CA MET A 428 22.01 42.60 10.58
C MET A 428 23.20 42.29 9.66
N CYS A 429 23.51 41.01 9.45
CA CYS A 429 24.59 40.59 8.55
C CYS A 429 24.34 41.01 7.09
N ARG A 430 23.11 40.86 6.59
CA ARG A 430 22.69 41.34 5.25
C ARG A 430 22.76 42.86 5.14
N ALA A 431 22.52 43.57 6.24
CA ALA A 431 22.59 45.01 6.29
C ALA A 431 24.02 45.53 6.38
N VAL A 432 25.04 44.68 6.61
CA VAL A 432 26.45 45.09 6.73
C VAL A 432 27.27 44.64 5.54
N HIS A 433 26.96 43.48 4.95
CA HIS A 433 27.68 42.96 3.80
C HIS A 433 27.02 43.41 2.50
N GLU A 434 27.83 43.54 1.46
CA GLU A 434 27.43 43.73 0.07
C GLU A 434 28.04 42.64 -0.80
N ARG A 435 27.31 42.18 -1.82
CA ARG A 435 27.88 41.27 -2.84
C ARG A 435 28.24 42.08 -4.07
N ILE A 436 29.51 42.04 -4.46
CA ILE A 436 30.07 42.78 -5.58
C ILE A 436 30.64 41.78 -6.58
N TYR A 437 30.38 42.02 -7.87
CA TYR A 437 30.90 41.21 -8.97
C TYR A 437 32.22 41.82 -9.43
N ASP A 438 33.26 41.00 -9.51
CA ASP A 438 34.56 41.37 -10.06
C ASP A 438 34.67 40.85 -11.51
N PRO A 439 34.74 41.74 -12.52
CA PRO A 439 34.80 41.35 -13.92
C PRO A 439 36.13 40.69 -14.32
N GLU A 440 37.22 40.90 -13.56
CA GLU A 440 38.53 40.33 -13.90
C GLU A 440 38.61 38.84 -13.51
N GLN A 441 37.92 38.46 -12.43
CA GLN A 441 37.94 37.11 -11.85
C GLN A 441 36.67 36.31 -12.18
N ASP A 442 35.67 36.92 -12.83
CA ASP A 442 34.32 36.37 -13.06
C ASP A 442 33.65 35.80 -11.79
N MET A 443 33.94 36.41 -10.64
CA MET A 443 33.55 35.91 -9.32
C MET A 443 32.97 37.02 -8.46
N TYR A 444 32.12 36.64 -7.51
CA TYR A 444 31.57 37.57 -6.53
C TYR A 444 32.42 37.58 -5.26
N TYR A 445 32.73 38.76 -4.74
CA TYR A 445 33.26 38.93 -3.40
C TYR A 445 32.27 39.66 -2.49
N TYR A 446 32.47 39.52 -1.19
CA TYR A 446 31.65 40.13 -0.15
C TYR A 446 32.41 41.27 0.52
N HIS A 447 31.86 42.47 0.46
CA HIS A 447 32.43 43.65 1.10
C HIS A 447 31.64 43.98 2.37
N ASN A 448 32.34 44.12 3.50
CA ASN A 448 31.74 44.56 4.74
C ASN A 448 31.77 46.10 4.81
N THR A 449 30.61 46.75 4.73
CA THR A 449 30.55 48.21 4.63
C THR A 449 30.84 48.93 5.94
N ARG A 450 30.97 48.20 7.05
CA ARG A 450 31.30 48.78 8.36
C ARG A 450 32.80 48.68 8.65
N THR A 451 33.42 47.53 8.38
CA THR A 451 34.86 47.32 8.61
C THR A 451 35.72 47.65 7.38
N LYS A 452 35.08 47.79 6.21
CA LYS A 452 35.70 47.98 4.89
C LYS A 452 36.52 46.78 4.41
N GLU A 453 36.46 45.65 5.09
CA GLU A 453 37.14 44.41 4.69
C GLU A 453 36.42 43.72 3.53
N THR A 454 37.18 42.98 2.70
CA THR A 454 36.67 42.18 1.60
C THR A 454 37.00 40.71 1.81
N THR A 455 36.03 39.84 1.56
CA THR A 455 36.21 38.38 1.63
C THR A 455 35.64 37.72 0.40
N TRP A 456 36.40 36.78 -0.17
CA TRP A 456 35.93 35.94 -1.28
C TRP A 456 34.92 34.88 -0.81
N GLU A 457 34.98 34.49 0.46
CA GLU A 457 34.00 33.59 1.07
C GLU A 457 32.75 34.31 1.55
N LYS A 458 31.60 33.65 1.39
CA LYS A 458 30.33 34.08 1.95
C LYS A 458 30.40 34.03 3.49
N PRO A 459 30.01 35.11 4.21
CA PRO A 459 30.09 35.14 5.67
C PRO A 459 29.35 33.94 6.32
N PRO A 460 29.85 33.39 7.44
CA PRO A 460 29.34 32.16 8.03
C PRO A 460 27.83 32.16 8.29
N LEU A 461 27.28 33.29 8.77
CA LEU A 461 25.84 33.44 9.05
C LEU A 461 24.96 33.48 7.79
N LEU A 462 25.56 33.70 6.62
CA LEU A 462 24.88 33.76 5.32
C LEU A 462 25.05 32.46 4.51
N ARG A 463 25.93 31.54 4.93
CA ARG A 463 26.03 30.18 4.36
C ARG A 463 24.75 29.41 4.69
N GLY A 464 23.94 29.10 3.67
CA GLY A 464 22.66 28.37 3.79
C GLY A 464 21.38 29.22 3.85
N ALA A 465 21.47 30.56 3.89
CA ALA A 465 20.31 31.41 3.69
C ALA A 465 20.09 31.66 2.18
N GLU A 466 18.93 31.25 1.65
CA GLU A 466 18.53 31.36 0.23
C GLU A 466 18.26 32.79 -0.26
N SER A 467 18.87 33.81 0.34
CA SER A 467 18.75 35.16 -0.19
C SER A 467 20.12 35.81 -0.30
N ASP A 468 20.42 36.24 -1.50
CA ASP A 468 21.61 37.00 -1.82
C ASP A 468 21.69 38.28 -0.99
N VAL A 469 22.93 38.61 -0.63
CA VAL A 469 23.29 39.90 -0.02
C VAL A 469 22.99 41.00 -1.03
N PHE A 470 22.55 42.17 -0.57
CA PHE A 470 22.26 43.29 -1.46
C PHE A 470 23.49 43.61 -2.32
N THR A 471 23.28 43.73 -3.62
CA THR A 471 24.24 44.38 -4.50
C THR A 471 24.23 45.89 -4.21
N PRO A 472 25.32 46.62 -4.48
CA PRO A 472 25.37 48.07 -4.24
C PRO A 472 24.17 48.82 -4.84
N ARG A 473 23.75 48.45 -6.06
CA ARG A 473 22.58 49.03 -6.74
C ARG A 473 21.25 48.74 -6.03
N THR A 474 21.04 47.49 -5.57
CA THR A 474 19.79 47.12 -4.87
C THR A 474 19.73 47.75 -3.49
N ARG A 475 20.88 47.90 -2.81
CA ARG A 475 20.99 48.60 -1.54
C ARG A 475 20.67 50.08 -1.68
N GLN A 476 21.23 50.75 -2.69
CA GLN A 476 20.94 52.16 -2.99
C GLN A 476 19.45 52.38 -3.28
N LYS A 477 18.84 51.54 -4.15
CA LYS A 477 17.39 51.60 -4.41
C LYS A 477 16.57 51.43 -3.13
N LYS A 478 16.95 50.49 -2.27
CA LYS A 478 16.28 50.27 -0.99
C LYS A 478 16.44 51.47 -0.05
N LEU A 479 17.62 52.06 0.03
CA LEU A 479 17.89 53.22 0.87
C LEU A 479 17.13 54.45 0.37
N GLN A 480 17.09 54.67 -0.95
CA GLN A 480 16.23 55.67 -1.59
C GLN A 480 14.74 55.41 -1.30
N SER A 481 14.27 54.16 -1.33
CA SER A 481 12.88 53.81 -1.00
C SER A 481 12.53 54.08 0.47
N LEU A 482 13.49 53.91 1.38
CA LEU A 482 13.28 54.20 2.80
C LEU A 482 13.23 55.71 3.04
N ILE A 483 14.12 56.47 2.40
CA ILE A 483 14.13 57.94 2.45
C ILE A 483 12.84 58.49 1.83
N SER A 484 12.42 57.98 0.67
CA SER A 484 11.18 58.40 0.03
C SER A 484 9.94 57.98 0.82
N ALA A 485 9.94 56.81 1.48
CA ALA A 485 8.86 56.41 2.38
C ALA A 485 8.77 57.32 3.61
N THR A 486 9.90 57.78 4.17
CA THR A 486 9.88 58.77 5.25
C THR A 486 9.43 60.14 4.78
N ALA A 487 9.80 60.55 3.56
CA ALA A 487 9.38 61.82 2.97
C ALA A 487 7.91 61.82 2.49
N SER A 488 7.41 60.67 2.03
CA SER A 488 6.03 60.46 1.54
C SER A 488 5.01 60.27 2.66
N ARG A 489 5.43 60.18 3.93
CA ARG A 489 4.51 60.27 5.07
C ARG A 489 3.99 61.70 5.12
N LYS A 490 2.90 61.96 4.39
CA LYS A 490 2.08 63.16 4.60
C LYS A 490 1.81 63.25 6.10
N PRO A 491 2.05 64.39 6.76
CA PRO A 491 1.66 64.55 8.15
C PRO A 491 0.17 64.22 8.22
N LEU A 492 -0.17 63.16 8.95
CA LEU A 492 -1.54 62.71 9.06
C LEU A 492 -2.31 63.86 9.73
N GLN A 493 -3.12 64.59 8.96
CA GLN A 493 -4.03 65.60 9.49
C GLN A 493 -5.06 64.84 10.31
N ARG A 494 -4.79 64.70 11.60
CA ARG A 494 -5.70 64.10 12.56
C ARG A 494 -6.76 65.12 12.91
N THR A 495 -7.99 64.66 13.09
CA THR A 495 -9.02 65.48 13.71
C THR A 495 -8.59 65.84 15.14
N GLU A 496 -9.05 66.99 15.64
CA GLU A 496 -8.70 67.47 16.96
C GLU A 496 -9.06 66.45 18.05
N GLU A 497 -10.16 65.72 17.87
CA GLU A 497 -10.63 64.66 18.77
C GLU A 497 -9.70 63.43 18.78
N GLU A 498 -9.21 62.99 17.62
CA GLU A 498 -8.24 61.88 17.52
C GLU A 498 -6.87 62.27 18.09
N ALA A 499 -6.46 63.52 17.89
CA ALA A 499 -5.24 64.05 18.49
C ALA A 499 -5.38 64.16 20.01
N ALA A 500 -6.51 64.67 20.51
CA ALA A 500 -6.81 64.81 21.94
C ALA A 500 -6.88 63.46 22.64
N THR A 501 -7.60 62.47 22.08
CA THR A 501 -7.69 61.12 22.66
C THR A 501 -6.32 60.44 22.73
N ARG A 502 -5.47 60.61 21.72
CA ARG A 502 -4.10 60.08 21.74
C ARG A 502 -3.21 60.80 22.74
N LEU A 503 -3.28 62.13 22.81
CA LEU A 503 -2.53 62.92 23.80
C LEU A 503 -2.98 62.58 25.23
N GLN A 504 -4.27 62.42 25.47
CA GLN A 504 -4.81 61.93 26.73
C GLN A 504 -4.33 60.52 27.04
N GLY A 505 -4.31 59.62 26.05
CA GLY A 505 -3.76 58.26 26.21
C GLY A 505 -2.27 58.27 26.57
N LEU A 506 -1.48 59.11 25.90
CA LEU A 506 -0.06 59.30 26.20
C LEU A 506 0.15 59.90 27.60
N TYR A 507 -0.67 60.87 28.00
CA TYR A 507 -0.64 61.45 29.33
C TYR A 507 -1.00 60.44 30.42
N ARG A 508 -2.08 59.67 30.22
CA ARG A 508 -2.47 58.57 31.13
C ARG A 508 -1.37 57.52 31.25
N ALA A 509 -0.75 57.14 30.14
CA ALA A 509 0.38 56.20 30.14
C ALA A 509 1.62 56.77 30.85
N LYS A 510 1.92 58.06 30.66
CA LYS A 510 2.99 58.76 31.38
C LYS A 510 2.71 58.78 32.88
N LYS A 511 1.50 59.19 33.28
CA LYS A 511 1.07 59.23 34.68
C LYS A 511 1.09 57.85 35.34
N ALA A 512 0.60 56.82 34.67
CA ALA A 512 0.66 55.44 35.16
C ALA A 512 2.11 54.94 35.31
N LYS A 513 3.03 55.38 34.44
CA LYS A 513 4.46 55.07 34.56
C LYS A 513 5.10 55.80 35.75
N GLU A 514 4.73 57.06 36.00
CA GLU A 514 5.16 57.82 37.17
C GLU A 514 4.64 57.18 38.46
N GLU A 515 3.34 56.83 38.54
CA GLU A 515 2.73 56.12 39.67
C GLU A 515 3.37 54.74 39.91
N LEU A 516 3.70 54.01 38.83
CA LEU A 516 4.45 52.76 38.95
C LEU A 516 5.85 53.01 39.52
N GLY A 517 6.53 54.07 39.05
CA GLY A 517 7.84 54.47 39.53
C GLY A 517 7.84 54.81 41.02
N THR A 518 6.88 55.62 41.48
CA THR A 518 6.73 55.98 42.90
C THR A 518 6.43 54.74 43.74
N ARG A 519 5.57 53.83 43.27
CA ARG A 519 5.30 52.56 43.96
C ARG A 519 6.52 51.65 44.04
N LEU A 520 7.37 51.64 43.01
CA LEU A 520 8.61 50.86 43.00
C LEU A 520 9.66 51.47 43.93
N MET A 521 9.78 52.81 43.99
CA MET A 521 10.64 53.52 44.95
C MET A 521 10.22 53.26 46.40
N LEU A 522 8.90 53.25 46.67
CA LEU A 522 8.39 52.94 48.02
C LEU A 522 8.57 51.46 48.40
N ARG A 523 8.60 50.55 47.43
CA ARG A 523 8.68 49.11 47.68
C ARG A 523 10.11 48.60 47.81
N PHE A 524 11.01 49.09 46.97
CA PHE A 524 12.38 48.62 46.91
C PHE A 524 13.32 49.70 47.41
N LYS A 525 14.27 49.31 48.26
CA LYS A 525 15.36 50.18 48.72
C LYS A 525 16.69 49.65 48.24
N GLN A 526 17.61 50.57 47.96
CA GLN A 526 18.97 50.26 47.60
C GLN A 526 19.86 50.48 48.83
N ALA A 527 20.61 49.45 49.23
CA ALA A 527 21.50 49.49 50.38
C ALA A 527 22.92 49.08 49.97
N PHE A 528 23.90 49.60 50.71
CA PHE A 528 25.32 49.33 50.50
C PHE A 528 25.81 48.38 51.59
N ASP A 529 26.50 47.32 51.21
CA ASP A 529 27.17 46.44 52.16
C ASP A 529 28.61 46.93 52.40
N PRO A 530 28.96 47.40 53.62
CA PRO A 530 30.29 47.94 53.94
C PRO A 530 31.42 46.93 53.77
N SER A 531 31.11 45.62 53.86
CA SER A 531 32.12 44.56 53.81
C SER A 531 32.50 44.15 52.39
N SER A 532 31.54 44.18 51.46
CA SER A 532 31.73 43.76 50.07
C SER A 532 31.88 44.93 49.09
N GLY A 533 31.49 46.14 49.51
CA GLY A 533 31.44 47.31 48.65
C GLY A 533 30.37 47.23 47.54
N GLN A 534 29.47 46.24 47.62
CA GLN A 534 28.44 45.98 46.63
C GLN A 534 27.08 46.49 47.08
N VAL A 535 26.29 46.90 46.10
CA VAL A 535 24.92 47.35 46.30
C VAL A 535 23.97 46.17 46.25
N TYR A 536 23.05 46.09 47.21
CA TYR A 536 21.93 45.15 47.19
C TYR A 536 20.58 45.87 47.28
N TYR A 537 19.53 45.18 46.84
CA TYR A 537 18.16 45.68 46.84
C TYR A 537 17.31 44.91 47.84
N VAL A 538 16.57 45.63 48.67
CA VAL A 538 15.67 45.07 49.68
C VAL A 538 14.23 45.38 49.29
N ASP A 539 13.38 44.36 49.23
CA ASP A 539 11.92 44.56 49.16
C ASP A 539 11.39 44.79 50.58
N ILE A 540 10.85 45.98 50.85
CA ILE A 540 10.39 46.38 52.18
C ILE A 540 9.20 45.54 52.64
N LEU A 541 8.35 45.09 51.70
CA LEU A 541 7.11 44.39 52.05
C LEU A 541 7.36 42.92 52.39
N THR A 542 8.31 42.27 51.71
CA THR A 542 8.62 40.85 51.91
C THR A 542 9.88 40.64 52.75
N GLN A 543 10.64 41.70 53.02
CA GLN A 543 11.95 41.68 53.67
C GLN A 543 13.00 40.79 52.97
N GLU A 544 12.77 40.49 51.68
CA GLU A 544 13.70 39.70 50.88
C GLU A 544 14.81 40.58 50.31
N VAL A 545 16.02 40.01 50.24
CA VAL A 545 17.24 40.67 49.76
C VAL A 545 17.66 40.08 48.41
N SER A 546 17.98 40.93 47.44
CA SER A 546 18.47 40.55 46.12
C SER A 546 19.68 41.39 45.73
N TRP A 547 20.77 40.73 45.32
CA TRP A 547 21.95 41.38 44.75
C TRP A 547 21.72 41.90 43.33
N ASP A 548 20.74 41.33 42.61
CA ASP A 548 20.33 41.81 41.29
C ASP A 548 19.22 42.88 41.41
N PRO A 549 19.26 43.96 40.62
CA PRO A 549 18.19 44.96 40.60
C PRO A 549 16.88 44.31 40.13
N PRO A 550 15.75 44.55 40.85
CA PRO A 550 14.47 43.96 40.51
C PRO A 550 14.09 44.20 39.05
N ALA A 551 13.59 43.16 38.37
CA ALA A 551 13.33 43.21 36.93
C ALA A 551 12.36 44.34 36.50
N LEU A 552 11.42 44.70 37.38
CA LEU A 552 10.46 45.78 37.16
C LEU A 552 11.14 47.16 37.23
N VAL A 553 12.06 47.36 38.17
CA VAL A 553 12.84 48.58 38.34
C VAL A 553 13.75 48.80 37.12
N ARG A 554 14.47 47.76 36.71
CA ARG A 554 15.36 47.77 35.54
C ARG A 554 14.61 48.13 34.24
N ARG A 555 13.38 47.63 34.10
CA ARG A 555 12.54 47.91 32.91
C ARG A 555 11.91 49.29 32.95
N ALA A 556 11.54 49.78 34.14
CA ALA A 556 10.96 51.10 34.31
C ALA A 556 12.01 52.23 34.17
N GLY A 557 13.29 51.92 34.42
CA GLY A 557 14.40 52.88 34.38
C GLY A 557 14.38 53.85 35.55
N VAL A 558 13.84 53.40 36.69
CA VAL A 558 13.64 54.21 37.90
C VAL A 558 14.86 54.03 38.80
N GLN A 559 15.50 55.13 39.20
CA GLN A 559 16.57 55.10 40.21
C GLN A 559 15.92 54.96 41.59
N ILE A 560 16.34 53.94 42.34
CA ILE A 560 15.87 53.71 43.71
C ILE A 560 16.73 54.55 44.66
N GLU A 561 16.11 55.11 45.69
CA GLU A 561 16.82 55.85 46.75
C GLU A 561 17.84 54.95 47.46
N THR A 562 19.05 55.47 47.58
CA THR A 562 20.13 54.87 48.39
C THR A 562 19.91 55.19 49.85
N PHE A 563 19.99 54.17 50.69
CA PHE A 563 19.98 54.34 52.14
C PHE A 563 21.39 54.78 52.57
N ASP A 564 21.51 55.99 53.09
CA ASP A 564 22.63 56.39 53.94
C ASP A 564 22.22 56.10 55.39
N GLU A 565 23.08 55.41 56.15
CA GLU A 565 22.84 55.06 57.56
C GLU A 565 22.55 56.27 58.46
#